data_AF-A0A7V3WI42-F1
#
_entry.id   AF-A0A7V3WI42-F1
#
_cell.length_a   1.000
_cell.length_b   1.000
_cell.length_c   1.000
_cell.angle_alpha   90.00
_cell.angle_beta   90.00
_cell.angle_gamma   90.00
#
_symmetry.space_group_name_H-M   'P 1'
#
loop_
_entity.id
_entity.type
_entity.pdbx_description
1 polymer ?
#
loop_
_entity_poly.entity_id
_entity_poly.type
_entity_poly.pdbx_seq_one_letter_code
_entity_poly.pdbx_strand_id
1 'polypeptide(L)' 'FFIFIAIININLGILNLLPIPILDGGHIVFLSIEAIRRRPLSEKIIMISQKIGLAFILTVMIFVLYNDIMRIITNKPLF' A
#
# COMPACT_ATOMS: atom_id res chain seq x y z
N PHE A 1 -5.22 17.70 20.22
CA PHE A 1 -4.45 17.93 18.97
C PHE A 1 -3.31 16.92 18.80
N PHE A 2 -2.32 16.88 19.71
CA PHE A 2 -1.18 15.94 19.63
C PHE A 2 -1.58 14.46 19.55
N ILE A 3 -2.57 14.03 20.35
CA ILE A 3 -3.07 12.64 20.34
C ILE A 3 -3.70 12.29 18.98
N PHE A 4 -4.44 13.20 18.35
CA PHE A 4 -5.04 12.97 17.03
C PHE A 4 -3.95 12.78 15.96
N ILE A 5 -2.94 13.66 15.95
CA ILE A 5 -1.80 13.56 15.04
C ILE A 5 -1.04 12.24 15.28
N ALA A 6 -0.82 11.87 16.54
CA ALA A 6 -0.14 10.62 16.89
C ALA A 6 -0.89 9.40 16.34
N ILE A 7 -2.21 9.35 16.50
CA ILE A 7 -3.05 8.24 16.00
C ILE A 7 -2.98 8.16 14.47
N ILE A 8 -3.08 9.29 13.76
CA ILE A 8 -2.98 9.30 12.29
C ILE A 8 -1.61 8.78 11.83
N ASN A 9 -0.53 9.27 12.43
CA ASN A 9 0.83 8.85 12.06
C ASN A 9 1.09 7.36 12.37
N ILE A 10 0.59 6.86 13.51
CA ILE A 10 0.73 5.44 13.86
C ILE A 10 -0.01 4.58 12.84
N ASN A 11 -1.26 4.92 12.50
CA ASN A 11 -2.01 4.17 11.50
C ASN A 11 -1.33 4.21 10.12
N LEU A 12 -0.84 5.37 9.69
CA LEU A 12 -0.12 5.52 8.44
C LEU A 12 1.19 4.72 8.44
N GLY A 13 1.94 4.74 9.55
CA GLY A 13 3.15 3.95 9.74
C GLY A 13 2.85 2.44 9.66
N ILE A 14 1.79 1.96 10.31
CA ILE A 14 1.37 0.56 10.24
C ILE A 14 1.02 0.16 8.80
N LEU A 15 0.26 1.00 8.08
CA LEU A 15 -0.08 0.75 6.68
C LEU A 15 1.15 0.74 5.77
N ASN A 16 2.10 1.65 5.99
CA ASN A 16 3.36 1.71 5.23
C ASN A 16 4.25 0.50 5.48
N LEU A 17 4.18 -0.15 6.64
CA LEU A 17 4.96 -1.35 6.95
C LEU A 17 4.39 -2.64 6.34
N LEU A 18 3.22 -2.59 5.68
CA LEU A 18 2.68 -3.73 4.96
C LEU A 18 3.62 -4.18 3.82
N PRO A 19 3.72 -5.49 3.53
CA PRO A 19 4.64 -6.04 2.53
C PRO A 19 4.12 -5.83 1.09
N ILE A 20 3.84 -4.59 0.73
CA ILE A 20 3.31 -4.20 -0.58
C ILE A 20 4.43 -3.46 -1.35
N PRO A 21 4.82 -3.88 -2.57
CA PRO A 21 6.02 -3.42 -3.30
C PRO A 21 6.22 -1.91 -3.51
N ILE A 22 5.19 -1.08 -3.32
CA ILE A 22 5.21 0.38 -3.49
C ILE A 22 5.25 1.12 -2.15
N LEU A 23 5.03 0.41 -1.04
CA LEU A 23 5.08 0.92 0.33
C LEU A 23 6.44 0.59 0.97
N ASP A 24 6.81 1.32 2.02
CA ASP A 24 8.09 1.18 2.73
C ASP A 24 8.34 -0.27 3.19
N GLY A 25 7.30 -0.97 3.64
CA GLY A 25 7.34 -2.37 4.04
C GLY A 25 7.68 -3.34 2.90
N GLY A 26 7.26 -3.04 1.67
CA GLY A 26 7.67 -3.80 0.49
C GLY A 26 9.18 -3.70 0.23
N HIS A 27 9.75 -2.51 0.42
CA HIS A 27 11.19 -2.29 0.36
C HIS A 27 11.93 -3.04 1.47
N ILE A 28 11.41 -3.05 2.70
CA ILE A 28 11.95 -3.85 3.80
C ILE A 28 11.96 -5.33 3.45
N VAL A 29 10.91 -5.85 2.81
CA VAL A 29 10.87 -7.24 2.33
C VAL A 29 11.94 -7.50 1.29
N PHE A 30 12.11 -6.63 0.30
CA PHE A 30 13.17 -6.77 -0.72
C PHE A 30 14.56 -6.77 -0.09
N LEU A 31 14.84 -5.83 0.81
CA LEU A 31 16.10 -5.75 1.54
C LEU A 31 16.34 -6.98 2.42
N SER A 32 15.29 -7.50 3.08
CA SER A 32 15.37 -8.71 3.88
C SER A 32 15.72 -9.93 3.02
N ILE A 33 15.10 -10.03 1.84
CA ILE A 33 15.41 -11.07 0.86
C ILE A 33 16.85 -10.93 0.37
N GLU A 34 17.32 -9.72 0.06
CA GLU A 34 18.70 -9.47 -0.33
C GLU A 34 19.70 -9.83 0.77
N ALA A 35 19.39 -9.50 2.02
CA ALA A 35 20.22 -9.83 3.18
C ALA A 35 20.35 -11.34 3.38
N ILE A 36 19.26 -12.09 3.24
CA ILE A 36 19.25 -13.56 3.31
C ILE A 36 20.01 -14.16 2.11
N ARG A 37 19.76 -13.64 0.91
CA ARG A 37 20.30 -14.16 -0.35
C ARG A 37 21.75 -13.74 -0.60
N ARG A 38 22.25 -12.74 0.14
CA ARG A 38 23.55 -12.06 0.00
C ARG A 38 23.88 -11.62 -1.43
N ARG A 39 22.85 -11.41 -2.26
CA ARG A 39 22.98 -10.97 -3.65
C ARG A 39 21.81 -10.05 -4.00
N PRO A 40 22.06 -8.97 -4.77
CA PRO A 40 21.02 -8.01 -5.11
C PRO A 40 19.86 -8.68 -5.84
N LEU A 41 18.65 -8.18 -5.63
CA LEU A 41 17.49 -8.53 -6.43
C LEU A 41 17.66 -7.97 -7.84
N SER A 42 17.16 -8.69 -8.84
CA SER A 42 17.20 -8.18 -10.20
C SER A 42 16.27 -6.99 -10.30
N GLU A 43 16.74 -5.89 -10.88
CA GLU A 43 15.95 -4.68 -11.13
C GLU A 43 14.63 -4.98 -11.85
N LYS A 44 14.64 -5.97 -12.74
CA LYS A 44 13.43 -6.43 -13.45
C LYS A 44 12.36 -6.97 -12.49
N ILE A 45 12.77 -7.72 -11.46
CA ILE A 45 11.86 -8.29 -10.46
C ILE A 45 11.27 -7.18 -9.59
N ILE A 46 12.11 -6.24 -9.15
CA ILE A 46 11.67 -5.08 -8.35
C ILE A 46 10.66 -4.24 -9.14
N MET A 47 10.99 -3.90 -10.38
CA MET A 47 10.12 -3.10 -11.25
C MET A 47 8.78 -3.79 -11.54
N ILE A 48 8.78 -5.10 -11.83
CA ILE A 48 7.55 -5.86 -12.03
C ILE A 48 6.71 -5.86 -10.74
N SER A 49 7.35 -6.12 -9.59
CA SER A 49 6.65 -6.15 -8.30
C SER A 49 6.03 -4.79 -7.97
N GLN A 50 6.77 -3.69 -8.19
CA GLN A 50 6.28 -2.32 -8.02
C GLN A 50 5.10 -2.01 -8.94
N LYS A 51 5.15 -2.40 -10.22
CA LYS A 51 4.04 -2.21 -11.16
C LYS A 51 2.79 -2.97 -10.73
N ILE A 52 2.95 -4.22 -10.27
CA ILE A 52 1.85 -5.03 -9.74
C ILE A 52 1.26 -4.38 -8.48
N GLY A 53 2.12 -3.96 -7.54
CA GLY A 53 1.69 -3.28 -6.32
C GLY A 53 0.94 -1.98 -6.61
N LEU A 54 1.45 -1.17 -7.54
CA LEU A 54 0.81 0.07 -7.97
C LEU A 54 -0.56 -0.19 -8.63
N ALA A 55 -0.63 -1.15 -9.55
CA ALA A 55 -1.89 -1.51 -10.21
C ALA A 55 -2.92 -1.97 -9.17
N PHE A 56 -2.52 -2.81 -8.22
CA PHE A 56 -3.38 -3.28 -7.13
C PHE A 56 -3.93 -2.12 -6.28
N ILE A 57 -3.05 -1.23 -5.81
CA ILE A 57 -3.48 -0.07 -5.01
C ILE A 57 -4.43 0.83 -5.80
N LEU A 58 -4.11 1.14 -7.06
CA LEU A 58 -4.96 1.98 -7.90
C LEU A 58 -6.33 1.35 -8.12
N THR A 59 -6.41 0.04 -8.36
CA THR A 59 -7.69 -0.67 -8.50
C THR A 59 -8.51 -0.57 -7.23
N VAL A 60 -7.91 -0.82 -6.06
CA VAL A 60 -8.60 -0.71 -4.77
C VAL A 60 -9.05 0.74 -4.51
N MET A 61 -8.19 1.71 -4.79
CA MET A 61 -8.49 3.13 -4.62
C MET A 61 -9.67 3.57 -5.48
N ILE A 62 -9.70 3.18 -6.76
CA ILE A 62 -10.82 3.46 -7.66
C ILE A 62 -12.10 2.78 -7.17
N PHE A 63 -12.01 1.53 -6.72
CA PHE A 63 -13.15 0.78 -6.20
C PHE A 63 -13.76 1.44 -4.96
N VAL A 64 -12.92 1.80 -3.99
CA VAL A 64 -13.36 2.49 -2.76
C VAL A 64 -13.93 3.87 -3.09
N LEU A 65 -13.25 4.63 -3.95
CA LEU A 65 -13.73 5.96 -4.37
C LEU A 65 -15.09 5.87 -5.07
N TYR A 66 -15.28 4.89 -5.94
CA TYR A 66 -16.58 4.64 -6.58
C TYR A 66 -17.66 4.35 -5.54
N ASN A 67 -17.37 3.48 -4.56
CA ASN A 67 -18.33 3.16 -3.50
C ASN A 67 -18.66 4.39 -2.63
N ASP A 68 -17.65 5.20 -2.28
CA ASP A 68 -17.84 6.41 -1.49
C ASP A 68 -18.69 7.45 -2.22
N ILE A 69 -18.43 7.67 -3.52
CA ILE A 69 -19.23 8.58 -4.36
C ILE A 69 -20.68 8.09 -4.44
N MET A 70 -20.89 6.80 -4.70
CA MET A 70 -22.23 6.24 -4.82
C MET A 70 -22.99 6.26 -3.50
N ARG A 71 -22.31 6.01 -2.39
CA ARG A 71 -22.88 6.15 -1.05
C ARG A 71 -23.38 7.57 -0.79
N ILE A 72 -22.59 8.58 -1.17
CA ILE A 72 -22.99 10.00 -1.01
C ILE A 72 -24.21 10.33 -1.87
N ILE A 73 -24.31 9.78 -3.09
CA ILE A 73 -25.40 10.06 -4.02
C ILE A 73 -26.69 9.30 -3.65
N THR A 74 -26.59 8.01 -3.32
CA THR A 74 -27.73 7.11 -3.13
C THR A 74 -28.15 6.98 -1.65
N ASN A 75 -27.36 7.52 -0.71
CA ASN A 75 -27.53 7.36 0.75
C ASN A 75 -27.64 5.89 1.21
N LYS A 76 -27.21 4.95 0.35
CA LYS A 76 -27.11 3.52 0.60
C LYS A 76 -25.82 3.01 -0.04
N PRO A 77 -25.07 2.13 0.64
CA PRO A 77 -23.95 1.46 0.01
C PRO A 77 -24.45 0.61 -1.16
N LEU A 78 -23.76 0.67 -2.31
CA LEU A 78 -24.03 -0.26 -3.43
C LEU A 78 -23.44 -1.65 -3.14
N PHE A 79 -22.42 -1.71 -2.29
CA PHE A 79 -21.81 -2.89 -1.71
C PHE A 79 -21.59 -2.68 -0.21
#